data_AF-X1BP69-F1
#
_entry.id   AF-X1BP69-F1
#
_cell.length_a   1.000
_cell.length_b   1.000
_cell.length_c   1.000
_cell.angle_alpha   90.00
_cell.angle_beta   90.00
_cell.angle_gamma   90.00
#
_symmetry.space_group_name_H-M   'P 1'
#
loop_
_entity.id
_entity.type
_entity.pdbx_description
1 polymer ?
#
loop_
_entity_poly.entity_id
_entity_poly.type
_entity_poly.pdbx_seq_one_letter_code
_entity_poly.pdbx_strand_id
1 'polypeptide(L)'
;SSVVGRAKYAVATHEFQDVRLHLGAGTGRLQGIFGGAEARLGPRTKLLTEYDTDGFNYGIRLHLGRGLTVDGGWLDQRYFTGGVSYRGRLP
;
A
#
# COMPACT_ATOMS: atom_id res chain seq x y z
N SER A 1 8.27 -26.50 5.37
CA SER A 1 6.83 -26.40 5.10
C SER A 1 6.25 -25.32 6.00
N SER A 2 6.04 -24.10 5.50
CA SER A 2 5.38 -23.08 6.30
C SER A 2 3.87 -23.29 6.20
N VAL A 3 3.28 -23.83 7.26
CA VAL A 3 1.83 -23.72 7.46
C VAL A 3 1.55 -22.24 7.59
N VAL A 4 1.00 -21.60 6.56
CA VAL A 4 0.53 -20.22 6.66
C VAL A 4 -0.65 -20.25 7.63
N GLY A 5 -0.37 -20.06 8.92
CA GLY A 5 -1.37 -20.00 9.96
C GLY A 5 -2.38 -18.88 9.65
N ARG A 6 -3.64 -19.09 10.03
CA ARG A 6 -4.68 -18.07 9.87
C ARG A 6 -4.26 -16.80 10.64
N ALA A 7 -4.08 -15.70 9.92
CA ALA A 7 -3.89 -14.38 10.51
C ALA A 7 -5.24 -13.80 10.95
N LYS A 8 -5.28 -13.18 12.13
CA LYS A 8 -6.37 -12.31 12.58
C LYS A 8 -5.82 -10.89 12.64
N TYR A 9 -6.65 -9.90 12.33
CA TYR A 9 -6.25 -8.50 12.41
C TYR A 9 -7.46 -7.59 12.64
N ALA A 10 -7.18 -6.40 13.17
CA ALA A 10 -8.10 -5.27 13.22
C ALA A 10 -7.42 -4.07 12.58
N VAL A 11 -8.17 -3.28 11.80
CA VAL A 11 -7.67 -2.07 11.13
C VAL A 11 -8.69 -0.96 11.32
N ALA A 12 -8.21 0.21 11.73
CA ALA A 12 -8.92 1.47 11.64
C ALA A 12 -8.41 2.24 10.42
N THR A 13 -9.32 2.91 9.73
CA THR A 13 -9.00 3.78 8.58
C THR A 13 -9.68 5.11 8.78
N HIS A 14 -8.94 6.19 8.54
CA HIS A 14 -9.48 7.54 8.55
C HIS A 14 -9.04 8.27 7.28
N GLU A 15 -10.00 8.93 6.62
CA GLU A 15 -9.73 9.74 5.43
C GLU A 15 -10.04 11.20 5.77
N PHE A 16 -9.09 12.08 5.47
CA PHE A 16 -9.24 13.52 5.60
C PHE A 16 -8.61 14.20 4.39
N GLN A 17 -9.45 14.91 3.63
CA GLN A 17 -9.05 15.59 2.39
C GLN A 17 -8.32 14.64 1.42
N ASP A 18 -7.05 14.92 1.12
CA ASP A 18 -6.22 14.17 0.20
C ASP A 18 -5.41 13.07 0.88
N VAL A 19 -5.56 12.88 2.19
CA VAL A 19 -4.81 11.89 2.98
C VAL A 19 -5.73 10.82 3.52
N ARG A 20 -5.28 9.57 3.46
CA ARG A 20 -5.93 8.41 4.06
C ARG A 20 -4.92 7.69 4.93
N LEU A 21 -5.25 7.50 6.20
CA LEU A 21 -4.42 6.82 7.18
C LEU A 21 -5.01 5.46 7.53
N HIS A 22 -4.13 4.50 7.75
CA HIS A 22 -4.44 3.15 8.18
C HIS A 22 -3.60 2.82 9.41
N LEU A 23 -4.22 2.26 10.43
CA LEU A 23 -3.53 1.70 11.59
C LEU A 23 -4.19 0.38 11.96
N GLY A 24 -3.38 -0.65 12.17
CA GLY A 24 -3.86 -1.97 12.47
C GLY A 24 -2.93 -2.74 13.40
N ALA A 25 -3.45 -3.86 13.90
CA ALA A 25 -2.69 -4.85 14.62
C ALA A 25 -3.17 -6.24 14.26
N GLY A 26 -2.27 -7.21 14.23
CA GLY A 26 -2.61 -8.57 13.81
C GLY A 26 -1.70 -9.67 14.35
N THR A 27 -1.95 -10.88 13.85
CA THR A 27 -1.23 -12.11 14.19
C THR A 27 -0.76 -12.85 12.94
N GLY A 28 0.14 -13.82 13.11
CA GLY A 28 0.64 -14.65 12.00
C GLY A 28 1.48 -13.82 11.04
N ARG A 29 1.12 -13.76 9.76
CA ARG A 29 1.85 -12.94 8.77
C ARG A 29 1.67 -11.43 8.95
N LEU A 30 0.73 -10.99 9.80
CA LEU A 30 0.49 -9.58 10.14
C LEU A 30 0.82 -9.33 11.62
N GLN A 31 1.77 -10.07 12.16
CA GLN A 31 2.10 -10.04 13.59
C GLN A 31 2.55 -8.63 14.01
N GLY A 32 1.94 -8.08 15.06
CA GLY A 32 2.31 -6.79 15.63
C GLY A 32 1.46 -5.62 15.12
N ILE A 33 1.98 -4.41 15.25
CA ILE A 33 1.33 -3.16 14.83
C ILE A 33 1.84 -2.79 13.44
N PHE A 34 0.93 -2.40 12.57
CA PHE A 34 1.23 -1.91 11.24
C PHE A 34 0.37 -0.71 10.89
N GLY A 35 0.82 0.10 9.94
CA GLY A 35 0.09 1.28 9.51
C GLY A 35 0.62 1.82 8.21
N GLY A 36 -0.08 2.80 7.66
CA GLY A 36 0.30 3.40 6.40
C GLY A 36 -0.50 4.64 6.09
N ALA A 37 -0.02 5.38 5.10
CA ALA A 37 -0.68 6.55 4.58
C ALA A 37 -0.74 6.51 3.06
N GLU A 38 -1.86 6.92 2.50
CA GLU A 38 -1.96 7.35 1.11
C GLU A 38 -2.16 8.86 1.08
N ALA A 39 -1.41 9.57 0.24
CA ALA A 39 -1.63 10.99 0.00
C ALA A 39 -1.81 11.26 -1.49
N ARG A 40 -2.92 11.90 -1.89
CA ARG A 40 -3.12 12.41 -3.24
C ARG A 40 -2.26 13.66 -3.42
N LEU A 41 -1.27 13.60 -4.31
CA LEU A 41 -0.41 14.75 -4.66
C LEU A 41 -0.95 15.54 -5.86
N GLY A 42 -2.08 15.08 -6.42
CA GLY A 42 -2.73 15.67 -7.57
C GLY A 42 -3.75 14.70 -8.17
N PRO A 43 -4.37 15.05 -9.32
CA PRO A 43 -5.46 14.27 -9.91
C PRO A 43 -5.06 12.88 -10.41
N ARG A 44 -3.75 12.62 -10.55
CA ARG A 44 -3.21 11.38 -11.12
C ARG A 44 -2.12 10.74 -10.27
N THR A 45 -1.72 11.36 -9.16
CA THR A 45 -0.54 10.97 -8.40
C THR A 45 -0.92 10.67 -6.97
N LYS A 46 -0.48 9.52 -6.46
CA LYS A 46 -0.55 9.18 -5.05
C LYS A 46 0.84 8.85 -4.52
N LEU A 47 1.15 9.34 -3.33
CA LEU A 47 2.21 8.82 -2.47
C LEU A 47 1.63 7.74 -1.57
N LEU A 48 2.38 6.66 -1.36
CA LEU A 48 2.02 5.56 -0.48
C LEU A 48 3.17 5.34 0.51
N THR A 49 2.85 5.15 1.77
CA THR A 49 3.79 4.71 2.80
C THR A 49 3.16 3.60 3.63
N GLU A 50 3.98 2.65 4.05
CA GLU A 50 3.59 1.54 4.89
C GLU A 50 4.71 1.26 5.90
N TYR A 51 4.32 0.95 7.12
CA TYR A 51 5.18 0.53 8.20
C TYR A 51 4.58 -0.70 8.84
N ASP A 52 5.40 -1.71 9.10
CA ASP A 52 5.06 -2.86 9.93
C ASP A 52 6.19 -3.13 10.92
N THR A 53 6.15 -4.28 11.60
CA THR A 53 7.20 -4.64 12.56
C THR A 53 8.57 -4.86 11.94
N ASP A 54 8.64 -5.08 10.63
CA ASP A 54 9.85 -5.54 9.95
C ASP A 54 10.49 -4.40 9.13
N GLY A 55 9.70 -3.45 8.62
CA GLY A 55 10.23 -2.43 7.74
C GLY A 55 9.31 -1.26 7.42
N PHE A 56 9.86 -0.36 6.61
CA PHE A 56 9.15 0.79 6.06
C PHE A 56 9.24 0.75 4.53
N ASN A 57 8.08 0.85 3.89
CA ASN A 57 7.92 0.88 2.45
C ASN A 57 7.36 2.23 2.04
N TYR A 58 7.81 2.73 0.89
CA TYR A 58 7.23 3.94 0.31
C TYR A 58 7.28 3.90 -1.20
N GLY A 59 6.30 4.51 -1.83
CA GLY A 59 6.21 4.52 -3.28
C GLY A 59 5.25 5.57 -3.82
N ILE A 60 5.25 5.70 -5.13
CA ILE A 60 4.38 6.58 -5.88
C ILE A 60 3.58 5.74 -6.87
N ARG A 61 2.29 6.08 -6.99
CA ARG A 61 1.39 5.57 -8.02
C ARG A 61 0.99 6.71 -8.96
N LEU A 62 1.15 6.46 -10.26
CA LEU A 62 0.78 7.37 -11.33
C LEU A 62 -0.31 6.76 -12.21
N HIS A 63 -1.44 7.45 -12.31
CA HIS A 63 -2.51 7.12 -13.26
C HIS A 63 -2.28 7.88 -14.57
N LEU A 64 -1.80 7.18 -15.58
CA LEU A 64 -1.47 7.77 -16.88
C LEU A 64 -2.71 8.04 -17.76
N GLY A 65 -3.88 7.56 -17.33
CA GLY A 65 -5.15 7.67 -18.06
C GLY A 65 -5.50 6.40 -18.82
N ARG A 66 -6.74 6.31 -19.32
CA ARG A 66 -7.26 5.14 -20.07
C ARG A 66 -7.11 3.81 -19.32
N GLY A 67 -7.16 3.82 -17.99
CA GLY A 67 -7.01 2.62 -17.17
C GLY A 67 -5.57 2.16 -16.92
N LEU A 68 -4.56 2.86 -17.43
CA LEU A 68 -3.14 2.56 -17.20
C LEU A 68 -2.64 3.18 -15.89
N THR A 69 -1.94 2.38 -15.09
CA THR A 69 -1.32 2.79 -13.83
C THR A 69 0.12 2.29 -13.79
N VAL A 70 1.03 3.15 -13.32
CA VAL A 70 2.43 2.82 -13.05
C VAL A 70 2.70 3.02 -11.56
N ASP A 71 3.41 2.07 -10.98
CA ASP A 71 3.80 2.02 -9.58
C ASP A 71 5.32 1.93 -9.49
N GLY A 72 5.91 2.65 -8.53
CA GLY A 72 7.33 2.54 -8.22
C GLY A 72 7.58 2.86 -6.75
N GLY A 73 8.47 2.14 -6.08
CA GLY A 73 8.75 2.35 -4.67
C GLY A 73 9.91 1.54 -4.14
N TRP A 74 10.25 1.77 -2.88
CA TRP A 74 11.26 1.03 -2.13
C TRP A 74 10.59 0.15 -1.07
N LEU A 75 11.02 -1.12 -1.05
CA LEU A 75 10.67 -2.09 -0.02
C LEU A 75 11.81 -2.22 0.99
N ASP A 76 11.48 -2.20 2.28
CA ASP A 76 12.39 -2.20 3.42
C ASP A 76 13.52 -1.17 3.31
N GLN A 77 13.26 -0.07 2.61
CA GLN A 77 14.24 0.97 2.24
C GLN A 77 15.46 0.44 1.44
N ARG A 78 15.40 -0.78 0.90
CA ARG A 78 16.53 -1.47 0.27
C ARG A 78 16.28 -1.81 -1.19
N TYR A 79 15.10 -2.30 -1.51
CA TYR A 79 14.80 -2.85 -2.83
C TYR A 79 13.87 -1.93 -3.58
N PHE A 80 14.33 -1.37 -4.70
CA PHE A 80 13.43 -0.69 -5.61
C PHE A 80 12.57 -1.72 -6.37
N THR A 81 11.27 -1.49 -6.43
CA THR A 81 10.30 -2.28 -7.18
C THR A 81 9.43 -1.36 -8.02
N GLY A 82 8.91 -1.90 -9.13
CA GLY A 82 8.02 -1.18 -10.01
C GLY A 82 7.03 -2.12 -10.70
N GLY A 83 5.89 -1.57 -11.09
CA GLY A 83 4.82 -2.30 -11.72
C GLY A 83 4.04 -1.44 -12.70
N VAL A 84 3.47 -2.08 -13.71
CA VAL A 84 2.51 -1.47 -14.62
C VAL A 84 1.25 -2.31 -14.62
N SER A 85 0.10 -1.68 -14.48
CA SER A 85 -1.20 -2.36 -14.52
C SER A 85 -2.18 -1.62 -15.44
N TYR A 86 -3.04 -2.40 -16.08
CA TYR A 86 -4.11 -1.89 -16.95
C TYR A 86 -5.46 -2.42 -16.46
N ARG A 87 -6.42 -1.53 -16.27
CA ARG A 87 -7.81 -1.87 -15.97
C ARG A 87 -8.69 -1.62 -17.18
N GLY A 88 -8.95 -2.67 -17.96
CA GLY A 88 -9.98 -2.67 -18.98
C GLY A 88 -11.37 -2.71 -18.37
N ARG A 89 -12.36 -2.15 -19.07
CA ARG A 89 -13.78 -2.50 -18.83
C ARG A 89 -14.15 -3.57 -19.84
N LEU A 90 -14.67 -4.68 -19.36
CA LEU A 90 -15.39 -5.62 -20.22
C LEU A 90 -16.73 -4.98 -20.61
N PRO A 91 -17.19 -5.16 -21.87
CA PRO A 91 -18.49 -4.68 -22.32
C PRO A 91 -19.64 -5.33 -21.55
#